data_AF-F3ZYL7-F1
#
_entry.id   AF-F3ZYL7-F1
#
_cell.length_a   1.000
_cell.length_b   1.000
_cell.length_c   1.000
_cell.angle_alpha   90.00
_cell.angle_beta   90.00
_cell.angle_gamma   90.00
#
_symmetry.space_group_name_H-M   'P 1'
#
loop_
_entity.id
_entity.type
_entity.pdbx_description
1 polymer ?
#
loop_
_entity_poly.entity_id
_entity_poly.type
_entity_poly.pdbx_seq_one_letter_code
_entity_poly.pdbx_strand_id
1 'polypeptide(L)'
;MTPLSEPADAIHNAVSIYYDSGASQWVVSGGGWWTDDNWYYDKNWAWIPYYGKTHNVGGLDSVGIAYNNTYGTYNANVVSSMGYMTDQNGWSTTSYSPSHGNGSYGVAFNIQDVQKYKRNPPIPYVYSTDIAYKGKGYSALIRYNSNFSNYHGNARVFYAHTWNTCNINSLTFGYGSGFEFGVNISFSNSNGWRIFTNSDTRF
;
A
#
# COMPACT_ATOMS: atom_id res chain seq x y z
N MET A 1 3.66 -22.84 -5.97
CA MET A 1 3.38 -21.79 -6.96
C MET A 1 3.83 -20.48 -6.35
N THR A 2 4.70 -19.75 -7.03
CA THR A 2 5.10 -18.36 -6.75
C THR A 2 4.10 -17.40 -7.41
N PRO A 3 3.99 -16.14 -6.93
CA PRO A 3 3.21 -15.13 -7.62
C PRO A 3 3.84 -14.92 -9.00
N LEU A 4 3.00 -14.66 -10.00
CA LEU A 4 3.48 -14.30 -11.33
C LEU A 4 3.77 -12.80 -11.40
N SER A 5 3.19 -11.99 -10.49
CA SER A 5 3.65 -10.63 -10.25
C SER A 5 4.94 -10.57 -9.45
N GLU A 6 5.68 -9.48 -9.69
CA GLU A 6 6.90 -9.14 -8.98
C GLU A 6 6.90 -7.67 -8.51
N PRO A 7 7.75 -7.31 -7.54
CA PRO A 7 7.92 -5.92 -7.11
C PRO A 7 8.07 -4.90 -8.24
N ALA A 8 8.72 -5.28 -9.34
CA ALA A 8 8.99 -4.39 -10.47
C ALA A 8 7.73 -4.02 -11.29
N ASP A 9 6.62 -4.74 -11.11
CA ASP A 9 5.33 -4.44 -11.77
C ASP A 9 4.61 -3.25 -11.13
N ALA A 10 5.14 -2.75 -10.01
CA ALA A 10 4.59 -1.61 -9.29
C ALA A 10 5.62 -0.48 -9.19
N ILE A 11 5.14 0.75 -9.36
CA ILE A 11 5.95 1.96 -9.17
C ILE A 11 5.34 2.87 -8.12
N HIS A 12 6.19 3.62 -7.45
CA HIS A 12 5.82 4.54 -6.41
C HIS A 12 6.28 5.95 -6.73
N ASN A 13 5.45 6.93 -6.39
CA ASN A 13 5.88 8.33 -6.34
C ASN A 13 6.70 8.56 -5.07
N ALA A 14 7.63 9.52 -5.13
CA ALA A 14 8.26 10.05 -3.93
C ALA A 14 7.19 10.57 -2.95
N VAL A 15 7.50 10.52 -1.64
CA VAL A 15 6.59 11.04 -0.61
C VAL A 15 6.47 12.55 -0.78
N SER A 16 5.23 13.05 -0.75
CA SER A 16 4.91 14.47 -0.70
C SER A 16 4.78 14.91 0.74
N ILE A 17 5.56 15.92 1.13
CA ILE A 17 5.56 16.49 2.48
C ILE A 17 5.40 17.99 2.36
N TYR A 18 4.35 18.55 2.96
CA TYR A 18 4.06 19.97 2.89
C TYR A 18 3.28 20.47 4.11
N TYR A 19 3.36 21.77 4.36
CA TYR A 19 2.58 22.44 5.39
C TYR A 19 1.30 23.04 4.80
N ASP A 20 0.16 22.62 5.33
CA ASP A 20 -1.16 23.17 5.07
C ASP A 20 -1.40 24.33 6.04
N SER A 21 -1.18 25.56 5.56
CA SER A 21 -1.29 26.77 6.39
C SER A 21 -2.73 27.07 6.81
N GLY A 22 -3.73 26.67 6.03
CA GLY A 22 -5.14 26.86 6.37
C GLY A 22 -5.56 25.98 7.54
N ALA A 23 -5.05 24.76 7.61
CA ALA A 23 -5.33 23.83 8.71
C ALA A 23 -4.28 23.88 9.84
N SER A 24 -3.17 24.60 9.65
CA SER A 24 -1.99 24.58 10.53
C SER A 24 -1.48 23.15 10.78
N GLN A 25 -1.28 22.40 9.70
CA GLN A 25 -0.94 20.97 9.74
C GLN A 25 0.16 20.62 8.76
N TRP A 26 0.98 19.64 9.13
CA TRP A 26 1.86 18.97 8.18
C TRP A 26 1.13 17.80 7.55
N VAL A 27 1.27 17.64 6.23
CA VAL A 27 0.73 16.53 5.47
C VAL A 27 1.88 15.72 4.91
N VAL A 28 1.88 14.43 5.19
CA VAL A 28 2.80 13.44 4.63
C VAL A 28 1.96 12.45 3.84
N SER A 29 2.19 12.33 2.54
CA SER A 29 1.38 11.49 1.65
C SER A 29 2.24 10.84 0.59
N GLY A 30 1.87 9.64 0.17
CA GLY A 30 2.51 8.98 -0.95
C GLY A 30 1.78 7.72 -1.34
N GLY A 31 2.18 7.12 -2.45
CA GLY A 31 1.48 5.99 -3.02
C GLY A 31 2.15 5.47 -4.28
N GLY A 32 1.48 4.52 -4.92
CA GLY A 32 1.95 3.87 -6.12
C GLY A 32 0.83 3.27 -6.93
N TRP A 33 1.22 2.64 -8.01
CA TRP A 33 0.33 1.92 -8.90
C TRP A 33 1.08 0.83 -9.64
N TRP A 34 0.30 -0.13 -10.13
CA TRP A 34 0.77 -1.16 -11.04
C TRP A 34 0.98 -0.56 -12.43
N THR A 35 2.16 -0.75 -13.02
CA THR A 35 2.53 -0.18 -14.33
C THR A 35 1.85 -0.87 -15.49
N ASP A 36 1.51 -2.14 -15.31
CA ASP A 36 0.88 -2.97 -16.31
C ASP A 36 -0.25 -3.80 -15.68
N ASP A 37 -0.71 -4.80 -16.43
CA ASP A 37 -1.71 -5.74 -15.96
C ASP A 37 -1.10 -7.05 -15.46
N ASN A 38 0.15 -7.10 -15.01
CA ASN A 38 0.75 -8.36 -14.54
C ASN A 38 0.05 -8.93 -13.29
N TRP A 39 -0.64 -8.09 -12.51
CA TRP A 39 -1.63 -8.50 -11.49
C TRP A 39 -2.69 -9.48 -12.01
N TYR A 40 -2.94 -9.49 -13.33
CA TYR A 40 -3.87 -10.40 -13.97
C TYR A 40 -3.38 -11.84 -13.96
N TYR A 41 -2.07 -12.07 -14.05
CA TYR A 41 -1.51 -13.42 -14.04
C TYR A 41 -1.66 -14.09 -12.67
N ASP A 42 -1.84 -13.29 -11.63
CA ASP A 42 -2.21 -13.72 -10.29
C ASP A 42 -3.69 -14.10 -10.14
N LYS A 43 -4.46 -14.18 -11.24
CA LYS A 43 -5.85 -14.68 -11.19
C LYS A 43 -5.92 -16.15 -10.78
N ASN A 44 -6.91 -16.48 -9.96
CA ASN A 44 -7.24 -17.87 -9.67
C ASN A 44 -8.01 -18.50 -10.85
N TRP A 45 -7.38 -19.43 -11.58
CA TRP A 45 -7.98 -20.10 -12.74
C TRP A 45 -9.19 -21.00 -12.40
N ALA A 46 -9.37 -21.37 -11.13
CA ALA A 46 -10.53 -22.14 -10.66
C ALA A 46 -11.78 -21.26 -10.45
N TRP A 47 -11.67 -19.94 -10.65
CA TRP A 47 -12.79 -19.02 -10.47
C TRP A 47 -13.64 -18.92 -11.73
N ILE A 48 -14.83 -19.55 -11.70
CA ILE A 48 -15.80 -19.50 -12.82
C ILE A 48 -16.25 -18.05 -13.02
N PRO A 49 -16.06 -17.50 -14.24
CA PRO A 49 -16.30 -16.10 -14.48
C PRO A 49 -17.79 -15.76 -14.56
N TYR A 50 -18.24 -14.93 -13.63
CA TYR A 50 -19.59 -14.36 -13.63
C TYR A 50 -19.51 -12.86 -13.38
N TYR A 51 -20.21 -12.09 -14.21
CA TYR A 51 -20.26 -10.64 -14.18
C TYR A 51 -20.54 -10.09 -12.78
N GLY A 52 -19.76 -9.10 -12.36
CA GLY A 52 -19.90 -8.41 -11.08
C GLY A 52 -19.41 -9.19 -9.86
N LYS A 53 -19.10 -10.48 -9.98
CA LYS A 53 -18.53 -11.26 -8.88
C LYS A 53 -17.13 -10.76 -8.56
N THR A 54 -16.83 -10.62 -7.28
CA THR A 54 -15.50 -10.25 -6.79
C THR A 54 -14.75 -11.47 -6.26
N HIS A 55 -13.43 -11.42 -6.33
CA HIS A 55 -12.51 -12.40 -5.75
C HIS A 55 -11.33 -11.69 -5.11
N ASN A 56 -10.95 -12.12 -3.92
CA ASN A 56 -9.72 -11.66 -3.27
C ASN A 56 -8.53 -12.31 -3.99
N VAL A 57 -7.49 -11.54 -4.27
CA VAL A 57 -6.29 -12.05 -4.95
C VAL A 57 -5.45 -12.89 -3.98
N GLY A 58 -5.31 -12.41 -2.75
CA GLY A 58 -4.73 -13.14 -1.64
C GLY A 58 -5.32 -12.72 -0.30
N GLY A 59 -4.47 -12.61 0.71
CA GLY A 59 -4.80 -11.94 1.97
C GLY A 59 -4.96 -10.42 1.77
N LEU A 60 -4.88 -9.67 2.87
CA LEU A 60 -4.85 -8.21 2.80
C LEU A 60 -3.47 -7.73 2.34
N ASP A 61 -3.47 -6.80 1.40
CA ASP A 61 -2.30 -6.02 1.06
C ASP A 61 -2.09 -4.90 2.09
N SER A 62 -0.89 -4.33 2.12
CA SER A 62 -0.58 -3.18 2.97
C SER A 62 0.09 -2.06 2.20
N VAL A 63 -0.41 -0.84 2.35
CA VAL A 63 0.24 0.38 1.86
C VAL A 63 0.56 1.28 3.05
N GLY A 64 1.75 1.86 3.08
CA GLY A 64 2.16 2.72 4.18
C GLY A 64 3.26 3.70 3.84
N ILE A 65 3.51 4.59 4.79
CA ILE A 65 4.67 5.48 4.81
C ILE A 65 5.49 5.11 6.05
N ALA A 66 6.77 4.83 5.85
CA ALA A 66 7.72 4.54 6.91
C ALA A 66 8.75 5.68 7.04
N TYR A 67 9.09 5.99 8.29
CA TYR A 67 10.15 6.94 8.61
C TYR A 67 11.41 6.22 9.03
N ASN A 68 12.55 6.75 8.58
CA ASN A 68 13.86 6.24 8.93
C ASN A 68 14.86 7.36 9.21
N ASN A 69 15.95 6.99 9.89
CA ASN A 69 17.02 7.91 10.27
C ASN A 69 16.49 9.17 10.97
N THR A 70 15.50 8.98 11.85
CA THR A 70 14.80 10.10 12.47
C THR A 70 15.60 10.70 13.61
N TYR A 71 15.50 12.02 13.77
CA TYR A 71 16.13 12.77 14.84
C TYR A 71 15.27 13.99 15.23
N GLY A 72 15.74 14.75 16.23
CA GLY A 72 14.94 15.82 16.84
C GLY A 72 13.94 15.27 17.85
N THR A 73 12.97 16.10 18.22
CA THR A 73 12.01 15.78 19.28
C THR A 73 10.66 15.46 18.67
N TYR A 74 10.22 14.20 18.78
CA TYR A 74 8.85 13.84 18.43
C TYR A 74 7.88 14.29 19.52
N ASN A 75 7.22 15.43 19.30
CA ASN A 75 6.13 15.96 20.12
C ASN A 75 4.90 16.33 19.28
N ALA A 76 4.79 15.74 18.09
CA ALA A 76 3.69 15.93 17.17
C ALA A 76 2.53 14.97 17.48
N ASN A 77 1.31 15.43 17.23
CA ASN A 77 0.11 14.60 17.29
C ASN A 77 -0.36 14.30 15.87
N VAL A 78 -0.71 13.03 15.63
CA VAL A 78 -1.44 12.64 14.42
C VAL A 78 -2.86 13.18 14.55
N VAL A 79 -3.25 14.06 13.63
CA VAL A 79 -4.59 14.65 13.58
C VAL A 79 -5.55 13.72 12.84
N SER A 80 -5.09 13.17 11.71
CA SER A 80 -5.85 12.20 10.93
C SER A 80 -4.92 11.39 10.03
N SER A 81 -5.44 10.28 9.50
CA SER A 81 -4.70 9.42 8.60
C SER A 81 -5.65 8.75 7.62
N MET A 82 -5.15 8.32 6.48
CA MET A 82 -5.96 7.69 5.44
C MET A 82 -5.13 6.73 4.58
N GLY A 83 -5.58 5.50 4.42
CA GLY A 83 -5.16 4.58 3.38
C GLY A 83 -6.21 4.51 2.27
N TYR A 84 -5.78 4.39 1.03
CA TYR A 84 -6.66 4.37 -0.13
C TYR A 84 -6.19 3.33 -1.14
N MET A 85 -7.15 2.66 -1.79
CA MET A 85 -6.91 1.68 -2.86
C MET A 85 -8.00 1.79 -3.92
N THR A 86 -7.63 1.67 -5.20
CA THR A 86 -8.52 1.92 -6.34
C THR A 86 -8.22 1.02 -7.53
N ASP A 87 -9.20 0.86 -8.40
CA ASP A 87 -9.03 0.32 -9.77
C ASP A 87 -8.73 1.40 -10.82
N GLN A 88 -8.56 2.65 -10.37
CA GLN A 88 -8.37 3.85 -11.17
C GLN A 88 -9.55 4.20 -12.10
N ASN A 89 -10.69 3.55 -11.93
CA ASN A 89 -11.90 3.70 -12.76
C ASN A 89 -13.17 3.84 -11.92
N GLY A 90 -13.04 4.37 -10.70
CA GLY A 90 -14.16 4.71 -9.81
C GLY A 90 -14.54 3.62 -8.79
N TRP A 91 -13.86 2.47 -8.77
CA TRP A 91 -14.03 1.48 -7.71
C TRP A 91 -12.87 1.55 -6.71
N SER A 92 -13.16 2.03 -5.50
CA SER A 92 -12.13 2.27 -4.48
C SER A 92 -12.55 1.87 -3.07
N THR A 93 -11.59 1.89 -2.16
CA THR A 93 -11.77 1.66 -0.73
C THR A 93 -10.82 2.56 0.04
N THR A 94 -11.31 3.09 1.16
CA THR A 94 -10.57 3.97 2.06
C THR A 94 -10.61 3.41 3.46
N SER A 95 -9.50 3.49 4.19
CA SER A 95 -9.44 3.27 5.64
C SER A 95 -8.93 4.54 6.31
N TYR A 96 -9.57 4.97 7.40
CA TYR A 96 -9.15 6.15 8.18
C TYR A 96 -8.37 5.79 9.45
N SER A 97 -8.34 4.49 9.78
CA SER A 97 -7.63 3.97 10.94
C SER A 97 -6.42 3.17 10.46
N PRO A 98 -5.20 3.52 10.89
CA PRO A 98 -4.02 2.76 10.52
C PRO A 98 -4.11 1.37 11.15
N SER A 99 -3.77 0.36 10.36
CA SER A 99 -3.68 -1.02 10.86
C SER A 99 -2.42 -1.23 11.66
N HIS A 100 -1.36 -0.46 11.37
CA HIS A 100 -0.04 -0.59 11.98
C HIS A 100 0.66 0.76 12.10
N GLY A 101 1.67 0.78 12.97
CA GLY A 101 2.55 1.92 13.16
C GLY A 101 2.04 2.90 14.19
N ASN A 102 2.79 3.98 14.34
CA ASN A 102 2.47 5.11 15.19
C ASN A 102 3.03 6.38 14.52
N GLY A 103 2.47 7.54 14.84
CA GLY A 103 2.85 8.78 14.15
C GLY A 103 4.36 9.08 14.10
N SER A 104 5.17 8.55 15.04
CA SER A 104 6.62 8.77 15.06
C SER A 104 7.40 7.89 14.08
N TYR A 105 6.93 6.68 13.76
CA TYR A 105 7.62 5.81 12.80
C TYR A 105 6.93 5.74 11.43
N GLY A 106 5.74 6.33 11.31
CA GLY A 106 4.88 6.22 10.14
C GLY A 106 3.71 5.28 10.38
N VAL A 107 2.89 5.08 9.34
CA VAL A 107 1.67 4.26 9.44
C VAL A 107 1.49 3.37 8.22
N ALA A 108 0.73 2.28 8.39
CA ALA A 108 0.30 1.41 7.31
C ALA A 108 -1.18 1.06 7.42
N PHE A 109 -1.77 0.72 6.27
CA PHE A 109 -3.17 0.35 6.15
C PHE A 109 -3.27 -0.98 5.42
N ASN A 110 -3.88 -1.96 6.08
CA ASN A 110 -4.21 -3.21 5.44
C ASN A 110 -5.53 -3.06 4.68
N ILE A 111 -5.53 -3.28 3.37
CA ILE A 111 -6.69 -3.10 2.49
C ILE A 111 -6.78 -4.31 1.57
N GLN A 112 -7.98 -4.88 1.44
CA GLN A 112 -8.21 -6.01 0.54
C GLN A 112 -8.19 -5.55 -0.92
N ASP A 113 -7.26 -6.09 -1.68
CA ASP A 113 -7.27 -6.04 -3.13
C ASP A 113 -8.24 -7.09 -3.70
N VAL A 114 -8.90 -6.75 -4.79
CA VAL A 114 -9.94 -7.63 -5.37
C VAL A 114 -10.02 -7.49 -6.88
N GLN A 115 -10.20 -8.62 -7.53
CA GLN A 115 -10.57 -8.72 -8.94
C GLN A 115 -12.09 -8.79 -9.08
N LYS A 116 -12.63 -8.18 -10.15
CA LYS A 116 -14.06 -8.20 -10.49
C LYS A 116 -14.24 -8.36 -12.00
N TYR A 117 -15.07 -9.31 -12.43
CA TYR A 117 -15.41 -9.42 -13.85
C TYR A 117 -16.31 -8.26 -14.30
N LYS A 118 -15.87 -7.52 -15.31
CA LYS A 118 -16.60 -6.41 -15.95
C LYS A 118 -17.60 -6.86 -17.02
N ARG A 119 -17.50 -8.12 -17.45
CA ARG A 119 -18.46 -8.80 -18.34
C ARG A 119 -18.36 -10.30 -18.15
N ASN A 120 -19.26 -11.07 -18.77
CA ASN A 120 -19.11 -12.52 -18.87
C ASN A 120 -18.16 -12.83 -20.04
N PRO A 121 -16.90 -13.22 -19.79
CA PRO A 121 -15.98 -13.59 -20.87
C PRO A 121 -16.35 -14.97 -21.44
N PRO A 122 -16.07 -15.22 -22.73
CA PRO A 122 -16.19 -16.56 -23.29
C PRO A 122 -15.17 -17.50 -22.65
N ILE A 123 -15.60 -18.52 -21.91
CA ILE A 123 -14.70 -19.53 -21.32
C ILE A 123 -14.08 -20.35 -22.46
N PRO A 124 -12.77 -20.66 -22.46
CA PRO A 124 -11.75 -20.41 -21.41
C PRO A 124 -10.99 -19.07 -21.55
N TYR A 125 -11.38 -18.21 -22.49
CA TYR A 125 -10.69 -16.97 -22.85
C TYR A 125 -11.13 -15.80 -21.97
N VAL A 126 -10.50 -15.70 -20.81
CA VAL A 126 -10.51 -14.47 -20.00
C VAL A 126 -9.29 -13.64 -20.43
N TYR A 127 -9.41 -12.32 -20.48
CA TYR A 127 -8.30 -11.38 -20.67
C TYR A 127 -8.26 -10.34 -19.54
N SER A 128 -7.14 -9.63 -19.35
CA SER A 128 -7.05 -8.56 -18.33
C SER A 128 -8.10 -7.48 -18.53
N THR A 129 -8.45 -7.20 -19.79
CA THR A 129 -9.49 -6.23 -20.17
C THR A 129 -10.89 -6.63 -19.71
N ASP A 130 -11.12 -7.89 -19.32
CA ASP A 130 -12.39 -8.39 -18.78
C ASP A 130 -12.52 -8.20 -17.27
N ILE A 131 -11.41 -7.83 -16.60
CA ILE A 131 -11.32 -7.74 -15.15
C ILE A 131 -11.04 -6.29 -14.74
N ALA A 132 -11.67 -5.86 -13.66
CA ALA A 132 -11.28 -4.69 -12.89
C ALA A 132 -10.49 -5.17 -11.67
N TYR A 133 -9.41 -4.47 -11.31
CA TYR A 133 -8.59 -4.81 -10.18
C TYR A 133 -8.47 -3.62 -9.23
N LYS A 134 -9.18 -3.68 -8.11
CA LYS A 134 -9.02 -2.70 -7.03
C LYS A 134 -7.78 -3.10 -6.25
N GLY A 135 -6.74 -2.29 -6.36
CA GLY A 135 -5.36 -2.67 -6.08
C GLY A 135 -4.42 -2.04 -7.11
N LYS A 136 -4.94 -1.72 -8.30
CA LYS A 136 -4.19 -1.06 -9.38
C LYS A 136 -3.54 0.26 -8.97
N GLY A 137 -4.18 1.04 -8.09
CA GLY A 137 -3.57 2.21 -7.45
C GLY A 137 -3.81 2.22 -5.95
N TYR A 138 -2.86 2.76 -5.19
CA TYR A 138 -2.92 2.79 -3.73
C TYR A 138 -2.13 3.96 -3.15
N SER A 139 -2.52 4.43 -1.95
CA SER A 139 -1.82 5.49 -1.24
C SER A 139 -2.04 5.46 0.26
N ALA A 140 -1.16 6.14 0.99
CA ALA A 140 -1.24 6.41 2.41
C ALA A 140 -1.01 7.90 2.66
N LEU A 141 -1.67 8.42 3.69
CA LEU A 141 -1.61 9.82 4.10
C LEU A 141 -1.68 9.93 5.62
N ILE A 142 -0.89 10.84 6.19
CA ILE A 142 -0.88 11.19 7.60
C ILE A 142 -0.87 12.71 7.73
N ARG A 143 -1.69 13.25 8.62
CA ARG A 143 -1.69 14.66 9.00
C ARG A 143 -1.21 14.81 10.42
N TYR A 144 -0.29 15.73 10.63
CA TYR A 144 0.22 16.10 11.93
C TYR A 144 -0.11 17.55 12.25
N ASN A 145 -0.18 17.89 13.54
CA ASN A 145 -0.18 19.29 13.95
C ASN A 145 1.18 19.97 13.64
N SER A 146 1.26 21.29 13.83
CA SER A 146 2.46 22.09 13.51
C SER A 146 3.74 21.60 14.19
N ASN A 147 3.65 20.92 15.35
CA ASN A 147 4.81 20.40 16.08
C ASN A 147 5.66 19.38 15.30
N PHE A 148 5.13 18.80 14.22
CA PHE A 148 5.90 17.92 13.34
C PHE A 148 7.14 18.60 12.76
N SER A 149 7.18 19.93 12.68
CA SER A 149 8.37 20.69 12.27
C SER A 149 9.60 20.49 13.17
N ASN A 150 9.44 19.96 14.39
CA ASN A 150 10.54 19.67 15.32
C ASN A 150 11.12 18.26 15.16
N TYR A 151 10.51 17.45 14.29
CA TYR A 151 10.88 16.08 14.04
C TYR A 151 11.38 15.95 12.61
N HIS A 152 12.49 15.24 12.45
CA HIS A 152 13.19 15.18 11.17
C HIS A 152 13.55 13.74 10.81
N GLY A 153 13.78 13.49 9.54
CA GLY A 153 14.23 12.20 9.05
C GLY A 153 13.99 12.04 7.56
N ASN A 154 13.87 10.78 7.13
CA ASN A 154 13.48 10.44 5.78
C ASN A 154 12.17 9.66 5.80
N ALA A 155 11.32 9.90 4.80
CA ALA A 155 10.11 9.14 4.55
C ALA A 155 10.24 8.32 3.27
N ARG A 156 9.68 7.11 3.29
CA ARG A 156 9.45 6.26 2.11
C ARG A 156 8.04 5.70 2.11
N VAL A 157 7.48 5.57 0.92
CA VAL A 157 6.26 4.76 0.73
C VAL A 157 6.68 3.32 0.58
N PHE A 158 5.85 2.41 1.07
CA PHE A 158 5.96 1.00 0.75
C PHE A 158 4.61 0.41 0.38
N TYR A 159 4.67 -0.69 -0.34
CA TYR A 159 3.54 -1.56 -0.64
C TYR A 159 3.96 -3.01 -0.41
N ALA A 160 3.09 -3.75 0.26
CA ALA A 160 3.22 -5.18 0.50
C ALA A 160 2.03 -5.87 -0.14
N HIS A 161 2.31 -6.69 -1.15
CA HIS A 161 1.29 -7.43 -1.90
C HIS A 161 1.25 -8.88 -1.44
N THR A 162 0.06 -9.47 -1.41
CA THR A 162 -0.17 -10.87 -1.09
C THR A 162 -0.95 -11.58 -2.18
N TRP A 163 -0.53 -12.79 -2.52
CA TRP A 163 -1.20 -13.62 -3.50
C TRP A 163 -1.61 -14.99 -2.95
N ASN A 164 -2.76 -15.50 -3.42
CA ASN A 164 -3.28 -16.83 -3.13
C ASN A 164 -3.45 -17.05 -1.62
N THR A 165 -2.79 -18.03 -1.02
CA THR A 165 -2.89 -18.31 0.43
C THR A 165 -1.93 -17.47 1.28
N CYS A 166 -1.24 -16.48 0.69
CA CYS A 166 -0.35 -15.58 1.42
C CYS A 166 -1.13 -14.59 2.28
N ASN A 167 -0.61 -14.34 3.48
CA ASN A 167 -1.05 -13.30 4.38
C ASN A 167 0.17 -12.55 4.91
N ILE A 168 -0.01 -11.29 5.30
CA ILE A 168 0.97 -10.57 6.11
C ILE A 168 0.84 -11.08 7.55
N ASN A 169 1.87 -11.76 8.05
CA ASN A 169 1.92 -12.30 9.41
C ASN A 169 2.20 -11.19 10.43
N SER A 170 3.14 -10.30 10.10
CA SER A 170 3.48 -9.15 10.90
C SER A 170 3.93 -7.98 10.02
N LEU A 171 3.60 -6.78 10.48
CA LEU A 171 4.11 -5.53 9.94
C LEU A 171 4.44 -4.65 11.14
N THR A 172 5.71 -4.41 11.39
CA THR A 172 6.18 -3.64 12.54
C THR A 172 7.05 -2.48 12.09
N PHE A 173 6.91 -1.36 12.78
CA PHE A 173 7.70 -0.17 12.57
C PHE A 173 8.77 -0.05 13.66
N GLY A 174 9.95 0.44 13.30
CA GLY A 174 11.06 0.58 14.24
C GLY A 174 12.42 0.56 13.56
N TYR A 175 13.47 0.40 14.37
CA TYR A 175 14.85 0.42 13.92
C TYR A 175 15.60 -0.81 14.44
N GLY A 176 16.54 -1.30 13.63
CA GLY A 176 17.43 -2.40 13.99
C GLY A 176 17.53 -3.47 12.90
N SER A 177 18.10 -4.62 13.27
CA SER A 177 18.26 -5.74 12.36
C SER A 177 16.91 -6.23 11.83
N GLY A 178 16.81 -6.42 10.52
CA GLY A 178 15.60 -6.87 9.84
C GLY A 178 14.64 -5.74 9.44
N PHE A 179 14.86 -4.50 9.86
CA PHE A 179 14.08 -3.36 9.38
C PHE A 179 14.68 -2.81 8.08
N GLU A 180 13.82 -2.62 7.09
CA GLU A 180 14.15 -2.00 5.83
C GLU A 180 13.45 -0.64 5.78
N PHE A 181 14.22 0.45 5.77
CA PHE A 181 13.69 1.82 5.79
C PHE A 181 12.67 2.11 6.92
N GLY A 182 12.85 1.48 8.09
CA GLY A 182 12.02 1.72 9.28
C GLY A 182 10.83 0.77 9.43
N VAL A 183 10.68 -0.24 8.56
CA VAL A 183 9.62 -1.24 8.65
C VAL A 183 10.15 -2.66 8.46
N ASN A 184 9.59 -3.63 9.17
CA ASN A 184 9.78 -5.05 8.94
C ASN A 184 8.42 -5.65 8.55
N ILE A 185 8.40 -6.37 7.42
CA ILE A 185 7.19 -7.01 6.88
C ILE A 185 7.48 -8.50 6.69
N SER A 186 6.66 -9.35 7.32
CA SER A 186 6.76 -10.80 7.18
C SER A 186 5.49 -11.38 6.54
N PHE A 187 5.72 -12.34 5.64
CA PHE A 187 4.66 -13.03 4.91
C PHE A 187 4.53 -14.48 5.40
N SER A 188 3.33 -15.05 5.28
CA SER A 188 3.07 -16.43 5.66
C SER A 188 3.75 -17.45 4.75
N ASN A 189 4.11 -17.06 3.53
CA ASN A 189 4.86 -17.85 2.56
C ASN A 189 5.47 -16.94 1.47
N SER A 190 6.12 -17.53 0.47
CA SER A 190 6.81 -16.83 -0.62
C SER A 190 5.89 -16.16 -1.65
N ASN A 191 4.57 -16.20 -1.46
CA ASN A 191 3.60 -15.59 -2.37
C ASN A 191 3.26 -14.15 -2.00
N GLY A 192 4.03 -13.55 -1.09
CA GLY A 192 4.00 -12.13 -0.81
C GLY A 192 5.32 -11.49 -1.16
N TRP A 193 5.24 -10.23 -1.57
CA TRP A 193 6.41 -9.42 -1.83
C TRP A 193 6.17 -7.99 -1.36
N ARG A 194 7.25 -7.22 -1.21
CA ARG A 194 7.20 -5.81 -0.83
C ARG A 194 8.08 -4.97 -1.73
N ILE A 195 7.70 -3.71 -1.90
CA ILE A 195 8.51 -2.70 -2.58
C ILE A 195 8.42 -1.37 -1.85
N PHE A 196 9.52 -0.62 -1.91
CA PHE A 196 9.67 0.72 -1.36
C PHE A 196 9.86 1.74 -2.48
N THR A 197 9.60 3.02 -2.22
CA THR A 197 10.13 4.08 -3.07
C THR A 197 11.65 3.97 -3.18
N ASN A 198 12.18 4.25 -4.37
CA ASN A 198 13.62 4.19 -4.65
C ASN A 198 14.39 5.40 -4.08
N SER A 199 13.69 6.43 -3.62
CA SER A 199 14.26 7.63 -3.02
C SER A 199 13.63 7.95 -1.67
N ASP A 200 14.42 8.64 -0.85
CA ASP A 200 14.01 9.23 0.42
C ASP A 200 13.47 10.65 0.19
N THR A 201 12.35 10.98 0.83
CA THR A 201 11.93 12.37 1.00
C THR A 201 12.29 12.84 2.41
N ARG A 202 13.09 13.90 2.52
CA ARG A 202 13.44 14.48 3.82
C ARG A 202 12.31 15.33 4.40
N PHE A 203 12.19 15.32 5.72
CA PHE A 203 11.34 16.22 6.51
C PHE A 203 12.10 16.72 7.74
#